data_AF-A0A3D0M773-F1
#
_entry.id   AF-A0A3D0M773-F1
#
_cell.length_a   1.000
_cell.length_b   1.000
_cell.length_c   1.000
_cell.angle_alpha   90.00
_cell.angle_beta   90.00
_cell.angle_gamma   90.00
#
_symmetry.space_group_name_H-M   'P 1'
#
loop_
_entity.id
_entity.type
_entity.pdbx_description
1 polymer ?
#
loop_
_entity_poly.entity_id
_entity_poly.type
_entity_poly.pdbx_seq_one_letter_code
_entity_poly.pdbx_strand_id
1 'polypeptide(L)'
;MDILFRVKEEEDPGQETAEGQKEFSITWPSGRTFKSLVDQLPPKPSTDKDAFSPVMAVMIGGSLIGLNEEIPDDLPQTCPVELVRLSDMEGYRIYVRTLIFLYTVCAKRVAGASRSVHILHSINGSLYTEIRKGQEPVVMTMDQILKIRSMMQEMIDKDLPIRRVRKSMGSIREYFRSQERTDLVYLSHFSVNEEGYLYQLD
;
A
#
# COMPACT_ATOMS: atom_id res chain seq x y z
N MET A 1 -24.04 -13.51 -10.77
CA MET A 1 -24.39 -12.09 -10.96
C MET A 1 -23.24 -11.50 -11.74
N ASP A 2 -23.50 -11.11 -12.98
CA ASP A 2 -22.45 -10.60 -13.86
C ASP A 2 -22.34 -9.10 -13.63
N ILE A 3 -21.23 -8.66 -13.05
CA ILE A 3 -20.92 -7.24 -12.89
C ILE A 3 -20.06 -6.83 -14.08
N LEU A 4 -20.51 -5.82 -14.81
CA LEU A 4 -19.80 -5.22 -15.93
C LEU A 4 -18.85 -4.13 -15.41
N PHE A 5 -17.55 -4.40 -15.47
CA PHE A 5 -16.54 -3.40 -15.18
C PHE A 5 -16.26 -2.57 -16.43
N ARG A 6 -16.09 -1.26 -16.27
CA ARG A 6 -15.53 -0.39 -17.30
C ARG A 6 -14.22 0.18 -16.80
N VAL A 7 -13.13 -0.25 -17.40
CA VAL A 7 -11.81 0.31 -17.07
C VAL A 7 -11.62 1.58 -17.88
N LYS A 8 -11.21 2.67 -17.22
CA LYS A 8 -10.69 3.88 -17.90
C LYS A 8 -9.17 3.86 -17.85
N GLU A 9 -8.54 4.07 -19.00
CA GLU A 9 -7.10 4.34 -19.09
C GLU A 9 -6.88 5.76 -19.64
N GLU A 10 -6.02 6.55 -18.99
CA GLU A 10 -5.51 7.81 -19.55
C GLU A 10 -4.34 7.51 -20.51
N GLU A 11 -4.37 8.15 -21.69
CA GLU A 11 -3.25 8.16 -22.63
C GLU A 11 -2.18 9.19 -22.22
N ASP A 12 -0.94 8.95 -22.66
CA ASP A 12 0.20 9.82 -22.36
C ASP A 12 -0.04 11.22 -22.95
N PRO A 13 0.06 12.32 -22.17
CA PRO A 13 -0.19 13.68 -22.64
C PRO A 13 0.74 14.16 -23.78
N GLY A 14 1.72 13.36 -24.19
CA GLY A 14 2.59 13.61 -25.34
C GLY A 14 2.03 13.24 -26.73
N GLN A 15 0.84 12.66 -26.83
CA GLN A 15 0.20 12.35 -28.12
C GLN A 15 -1.06 13.22 -28.30
N GLU A 16 -0.99 14.21 -29.20
CA GLU A 16 -2.16 14.92 -29.72
C GLU A 16 -3.01 13.96 -30.58
N THR A 17 -3.77 13.10 -29.91
CA THR A 17 -4.85 12.31 -30.49
C THR A 17 -5.99 12.30 -29.48
N ALA A 18 -7.23 12.46 -29.99
CA ALA A 18 -8.45 12.59 -29.23
C ALA A 18 -8.50 11.65 -28.01
N GLU A 19 -8.87 12.18 -26.82
CA GLU A 19 -9.08 11.46 -25.55
C GLU A 19 -9.63 10.04 -25.77
N GLY A 20 -8.72 9.08 -25.94
CA GLY A 20 -9.05 7.72 -26.33
C GLY A 20 -9.37 6.89 -25.10
N GLN A 21 -10.55 7.09 -24.50
CA GLN A 21 -11.03 6.19 -23.45
C GLN A 21 -11.17 4.77 -24.01
N LYS A 22 -10.26 3.86 -23.64
CA LYS A 22 -10.41 2.43 -23.93
C LYS A 22 -11.30 1.79 -22.86
N GLU A 23 -12.58 1.64 -23.17
CA GLU A 23 -13.51 0.89 -22.33
C GLU A 23 -13.36 -0.61 -22.61
N PHE A 24 -13.02 -1.40 -21.58
CA PHE A 24 -13.07 -2.86 -21.62
C PHE A 24 -14.18 -3.36 -20.70
N SER A 25 -14.93 -4.36 -21.16
CA SER A 25 -15.88 -5.11 -20.35
C SER A 25 -15.27 -6.45 -19.97
N ILE A 26 -15.24 -6.73 -18.67
CA ILE A 26 -14.76 -8.02 -18.14
C ILE A 26 -15.88 -8.63 -17.31
N THR A 27 -16.23 -9.88 -17.63
CA THR A 27 -17.14 -10.72 -16.84
C THR A 27 -16.35 -11.43 -15.76
N TRP A 28 -16.99 -11.67 -14.62
CA TRP A 28 -16.33 -12.08 -13.39
C TRP A 28 -15.49 -13.37 -13.48
N PRO A 29 -14.19 -13.31 -13.16
CA PRO A 29 -13.33 -14.47 -12.99
C PRO A 29 -13.44 -15.04 -11.57
N SER A 30 -13.13 -16.33 -11.37
CA SER A 30 -13.21 -16.99 -10.07
C SER A 30 -12.14 -16.46 -9.08
N GLY A 31 -12.42 -15.35 -8.37
CA GLY A 31 -11.59 -14.80 -7.29
C GLY A 31 -12.07 -13.43 -6.83
N ARG A 32 -12.49 -13.27 -5.56
CA ARG A 32 -13.12 -12.04 -4.99
C ARG A 32 -12.22 -10.83 -4.79
N THR A 33 -11.14 -10.66 -5.57
CA THR A 33 -10.20 -9.52 -5.41
C THR A 33 -9.93 -8.77 -6.71
N PHE A 34 -9.60 -7.48 -6.58
CA PHE A 34 -9.19 -6.64 -7.72
C PHE A 34 -7.89 -7.09 -8.37
N LYS A 35 -7.00 -7.76 -7.63
CA LYS A 35 -5.79 -8.36 -8.20
C LYS A 35 -6.13 -9.35 -9.33
N SER A 36 -7.12 -10.22 -9.11
CA SER A 36 -7.53 -11.21 -10.11
C SER A 36 -8.07 -10.55 -11.39
N LEU A 37 -8.76 -9.42 -11.25
CA LEU A 37 -9.25 -8.60 -12.36
C LEU A 37 -8.08 -7.97 -13.13
N VAL A 38 -7.14 -7.35 -12.41
CA VAL A 38 -5.98 -6.67 -13.01
C VAL A 38 -5.08 -7.67 -13.75
N ASP A 39 -4.89 -8.88 -13.21
CA ASP A 39 -4.09 -9.94 -13.83
C ASP A 39 -4.67 -10.41 -15.19
N GLN A 40 -5.92 -10.07 -15.51
CA GLN A 40 -6.58 -10.37 -16.79
C GLN A 40 -6.56 -9.22 -17.80
N LEU A 41 -6.15 -8.03 -17.39
CA LEU A 41 -6.08 -6.89 -18.30
C LEU A 41 -4.95 -7.11 -19.32
N PRO A 42 -5.16 -6.72 -20.60
CA PRO A 42 -4.07 -6.72 -21.55
C PRO A 42 -2.93 -5.81 -21.04
N PRO A 43 -1.66 -6.18 -21.23
CA PRO A 43 -0.56 -5.30 -20.90
C PRO A 43 -0.70 -3.99 -21.69
N LYS A 44 -0.39 -2.85 -21.06
CA LYS A 44 -0.40 -1.54 -21.74
C LYS A 44 0.53 -1.64 -22.96
N PRO A 45 0.08 -1.30 -24.18
CA PRO A 45 0.96 -1.31 -25.35
C PRO A 45 2.09 -0.31 -25.12
N SER A 46 3.33 -0.81 -25.08
CA SER A 46 4.52 -0.01 -24.81
C SER A 46 4.93 0.79 -26.04
N THR A 47 4.66 2.09 -26.06
CA THR A 47 5.41 3.05 -26.87
C THR A 47 6.31 3.85 -25.93
N ASP A 48 7.61 3.55 -26.01
CA ASP A 48 8.73 4.19 -25.29
C ASP A 48 8.84 4.02 -23.76
N LYS A 49 10.03 4.39 -23.25
CA LYS A 49 10.76 4.14 -21.97
C LYS A 49 10.02 3.84 -20.65
N ASP A 50 8.70 3.95 -20.57
CA ASP A 50 7.85 3.61 -19.42
C ASP A 50 7.17 2.23 -19.56
N ALA A 51 7.85 1.29 -20.21
CA ALA A 51 7.30 0.00 -20.65
C ALA A 51 6.78 -0.92 -19.52
N PHE A 52 6.92 -0.55 -18.24
CA PHE A 52 6.31 -1.28 -17.13
C PHE A 52 5.95 -0.37 -15.95
N SER A 53 4.73 0.18 -15.97
CA SER A 53 4.11 0.85 -14.81
C SER A 53 3.03 -0.06 -14.21
N PRO A 54 3.35 -0.82 -13.14
CA PRO A 54 2.42 -1.78 -12.55
C PRO A 54 1.21 -1.06 -11.97
N VAL A 55 0.05 -1.74 -11.99
CA VAL A 55 -1.14 -1.28 -11.28
C VAL A 55 -0.93 -1.51 -9.79
N MET A 56 -1.13 -0.47 -9.01
CA MET A 56 -0.91 -0.43 -7.56
C MET A 56 -2.22 -0.55 -6.78
N ALA A 57 -3.31 -0.03 -7.36
CA ALA A 57 -4.66 0.01 -6.78
C ALA A 57 -5.69 0.28 -7.86
N VAL A 58 -6.96 0.28 -7.48
CA VAL A 58 -8.06 0.75 -8.31
C VAL A 58 -8.80 1.90 -7.62
N MET A 59 -9.45 2.76 -8.40
CA MET A 59 -10.34 3.80 -7.88
C MET A 59 -11.77 3.54 -8.35
N ILE A 60 -12.72 3.57 -7.41
CA ILE A 60 -14.14 3.35 -7.66
C ILE A 60 -14.93 4.44 -6.95
N GLY A 61 -15.69 5.24 -7.71
CA GLY A 61 -16.49 6.34 -7.15
C GLY A 61 -15.65 7.32 -6.31
N GLY A 62 -14.40 7.59 -6.73
CA GLY A 62 -13.45 8.43 -6.01
C GLY A 62 -12.77 7.77 -4.80
N SER A 63 -13.07 6.51 -4.49
CA SER A 63 -12.45 5.76 -3.39
C SER A 63 -11.32 4.87 -3.90
N LEU A 64 -10.15 4.98 -3.28
CA LEU A 64 -8.98 4.15 -3.57
C LEU A 64 -9.09 2.80 -2.87
N ILE A 65 -8.99 1.70 -3.62
CA ILE A 65 -9.14 0.33 -3.13
C ILE A 65 -7.89 -0.49 -3.46
N GLY A 66 -7.35 -1.20 -2.46
CA GLY A 66 -6.18 -2.05 -2.62
C GLY A 66 -6.48 -3.32 -3.44
N LEU A 67 -5.50 -3.81 -4.20
CA LEU A 67 -5.69 -4.95 -5.09
C LEU A 67 -6.02 -6.27 -4.37
N ASN A 68 -5.54 -6.43 -3.13
CA ASN A 68 -5.80 -7.61 -2.31
C ASN A 68 -7.10 -7.50 -1.49
N GLU A 69 -7.83 -6.38 -1.59
CA GLU A 69 -9.11 -6.23 -0.89
C GLU A 69 -10.22 -7.01 -1.60
N GLU A 70 -11.17 -7.48 -0.80
CA GLU A 70 -12.37 -8.11 -1.33
C GLU A 70 -13.28 -7.06 -1.97
N ILE A 71 -13.93 -7.44 -3.06
CA ILE A 71 -14.91 -6.58 -3.70
C ILE A 71 -16.17 -6.48 -2.82
N PRO A 72 -16.68 -5.26 -2.54
CA PRO A 72 -17.92 -5.09 -1.81
C PRO A 72 -19.11 -5.78 -2.50
N ASP A 73 -19.96 -6.46 -1.72
CA ASP A 73 -21.15 -7.16 -2.25
C ASP A 73 -22.21 -6.17 -2.79
N ASP A 74 -22.15 -4.90 -2.41
CA ASP A 74 -23.09 -3.82 -2.77
C ASP A 74 -22.68 -3.04 -4.03
N LEU A 75 -21.68 -3.51 -4.77
CA LEU A 75 -21.26 -2.86 -6.02
C LEU A 75 -22.39 -2.91 -7.07
N PRO A 76 -22.68 -1.79 -7.78
CA PRO A 76 -23.67 -1.80 -8.86
C PRO A 76 -23.27 -2.74 -10.00
N GLN A 77 -24.28 -3.25 -10.73
CA GLN A 77 -24.09 -4.15 -11.89
C GLN A 77 -23.17 -3.57 -12.97
N THR A 78 -23.05 -2.24 -13.06
CA THR A 78 -22.05 -1.57 -13.90
C THR A 78 -21.29 -0.58 -13.04
N CYS A 79 -19.98 -0.75 -12.97
CA CYS A 79 -19.13 0.05 -12.10
C CYS A 79 -17.89 0.53 -12.88
N PRO A 80 -17.71 1.85 -13.07
CA PRO A 80 -16.48 2.38 -13.65
C PRO A 80 -15.33 2.23 -12.66
N VAL A 81 -14.20 1.74 -13.16
CA VAL A 81 -12.98 1.50 -12.40
C VAL A 81 -11.83 2.22 -13.08
N GLU A 82 -11.08 2.98 -12.31
CA GLU A 82 -9.87 3.65 -12.80
C GLU A 82 -8.65 2.91 -12.24
N LEU A 83 -7.66 2.65 -13.09
CA LEU A 83 -6.42 2.00 -12.66
C LEU A 83 -5.49 3.05 -12.08
N VAL A 84 -4.97 2.79 -10.88
CA VAL A 84 -3.91 3.61 -10.30
C VAL A 84 -2.59 2.89 -10.51
N ARG A 85 -1.74 3.43 -11.37
CA ARG A 85 -0.44 2.88 -11.74
C ARG A 85 0.68 3.56 -10.97
N LEU A 86 1.85 2.92 -10.92
CA LEU A 86 3.04 3.44 -10.22
C LEU A 86 3.48 4.83 -10.72
N SER A 87 3.30 5.09 -12.01
CA SER A 87 3.57 6.38 -12.67
C SER A 87 2.68 7.51 -12.15
N ASP A 88 1.53 7.18 -11.58
CA ASP A 88 0.57 8.16 -11.10
C ASP A 88 0.99 8.63 -9.70
N MET A 89 0.67 9.87 -9.37
CA MET A 89 0.98 10.42 -8.05
C MET A 89 0.40 9.56 -6.92
N GLU A 90 -0.82 9.03 -7.06
CA GLU A 90 -1.41 8.11 -6.07
C GLU A 90 -0.63 6.80 -5.97
N GLY A 91 -0.29 6.18 -7.11
CA GLY A 91 0.46 4.93 -7.13
C GLY A 91 1.86 5.06 -6.56
N TYR A 92 2.56 6.16 -6.88
CA TYR A 92 3.86 6.47 -6.27
C TYR A 92 3.76 6.62 -4.74
N ARG A 93 2.70 7.29 -4.23
CA ARG A 93 2.48 7.35 -2.78
C ARG A 93 2.23 5.98 -2.16
N ILE A 94 1.47 5.09 -2.82
CA ILE A 94 1.24 3.71 -2.36
C ILE A 94 2.58 3.00 -2.26
N TYR A 95 3.40 3.05 -3.31
CA TYR A 95 4.73 2.46 -3.33
C TYR A 95 5.62 2.93 -2.17
N VAL A 96 5.74 4.25 -1.97
CA VAL A 96 6.55 4.83 -0.87
C VAL A 96 6.02 4.40 0.50
N ARG A 97 4.70 4.39 0.72
CA ARG A 97 4.09 3.94 1.99
C ARG A 97 4.33 2.46 2.25
N THR A 98 4.29 1.63 1.20
CA THR A 98 4.61 0.20 1.27
C THR A 98 6.07 -0.03 1.66
N LEU A 99 7.02 0.71 1.05
CA LEU A 99 8.43 0.65 1.44
C LEU A 99 8.69 1.11 2.86
N ILE A 100 8.04 2.20 3.28
CA ILE A 100 8.07 2.70 4.66
C ILE A 100 7.60 1.62 5.64
N PHE A 101 6.48 0.96 5.33
CA PHE A 101 5.92 -0.08 6.17
C PHE A 101 6.88 -1.28 6.28
N LEU A 102 7.36 -1.78 5.14
CA LEU A 102 8.34 -2.88 5.09
C LEU A 102 9.60 -2.54 5.90
N TYR A 103 10.18 -1.36 5.66
CA TYR A 103 11.32 -0.86 6.42
C TYR A 103 11.02 -0.84 7.92
N THR A 104 9.87 -0.31 8.33
CA THR A 104 9.50 -0.19 9.75
C THR A 104 9.41 -1.56 10.42
N VAL A 105 8.83 -2.56 9.73
CA VAL A 105 8.75 -3.94 10.22
C VAL A 105 10.14 -4.53 10.39
N CYS A 106 11.00 -4.47 9.37
CA CYS A 106 12.36 -5.02 9.43
C CYS A 106 13.23 -4.30 10.47
N ALA A 107 13.18 -2.97 10.49
CA ALA A 107 13.92 -2.13 11.43
C ALA A 107 13.52 -2.43 12.88
N LYS A 108 12.21 -2.56 13.16
CA LYS A 108 11.74 -2.97 14.50
C LYS A 108 12.21 -4.37 14.87
N ARG A 109 12.17 -5.34 13.95
CA ARG A 109 12.66 -6.72 14.19
C ARG A 109 14.16 -6.73 14.55
N VAL A 110 14.98 -5.93 13.85
CA VAL A 110 16.43 -5.84 14.11
C VAL A 110 16.74 -5.00 15.35
N ALA A 111 16.00 -3.92 15.60
CA ALA A 111 16.18 -3.05 16.75
C ALA A 111 15.68 -3.69 18.06
N GLY A 112 14.71 -4.60 18.00
CA GLY A 112 14.15 -5.29 19.16
C GLY A 112 12.93 -4.59 19.76
N ALA A 113 12.23 -5.33 20.64
CA ALA A 113 10.88 -4.97 21.11
C ALA A 113 10.81 -3.63 21.86
N SER A 114 11.84 -3.25 22.62
CA SER A 114 11.88 -2.02 23.42
C SER A 114 12.33 -0.77 22.66
N ARG A 115 12.57 -0.86 21.34
CA ARG A 115 13.00 0.26 20.51
C ARG A 115 11.94 0.67 19.50
N SER A 116 11.71 1.95 19.29
CA SER A 116 10.77 2.48 18.31
C SER A 116 11.50 2.95 17.05
N VAL A 117 10.82 2.85 15.91
CA VAL A 117 11.27 3.40 14.63
C VAL A 117 10.51 4.71 14.41
N HIS A 118 11.25 5.80 14.21
CA HIS A 118 10.69 7.12 13.93
C HIS A 118 11.08 7.53 12.51
N ILE A 119 10.08 7.85 11.70
CA ILE A 119 10.26 8.41 10.36
C ILE A 119 10.15 9.92 10.51
N LEU A 120 11.18 10.62 10.05
CA LEU A 120 11.33 12.05 10.23
C LEU A 120 11.14 12.75 8.88
N HIS A 121 12.08 13.60 8.50
CA HIS A 121 11.96 14.42 7.30
C HIS A 121 12.50 13.71 6.05
N SER A 122 11.98 14.12 4.89
CA SER A 122 12.58 13.78 3.61
C SER A 122 13.83 14.65 3.40
N ILE A 123 14.94 14.03 3.00
CA ILE A 123 16.19 14.69 2.61
C ILE A 123 16.50 14.23 1.18
N ASN A 124 16.47 15.15 0.21
CA ASN A 124 16.82 14.87 -1.19
C ASN A 124 16.12 13.63 -1.77
N GLY A 125 14.82 13.46 -1.49
CA GLY A 125 14.03 12.32 -1.97
C GLY A 125 14.22 11.01 -1.17
N SER A 126 15.05 11.02 -0.13
CA SER A 126 15.21 9.91 0.82
C SER A 126 14.55 10.23 2.15
N LEU A 127 14.22 9.23 2.97
CA LEU A 127 13.65 9.43 4.29
C LEU A 127 14.72 9.29 5.38
N TYR A 128 14.85 10.31 6.23
CA TYR A 128 15.64 10.21 7.44
C TYR A 128 14.83 9.53 8.55
N THR A 129 15.48 8.61 9.26
CA THR A 129 14.83 7.77 10.27
C THR A 129 15.71 7.65 11.51
N GLU A 130 15.09 7.50 12.67
CA GLU A 130 15.78 7.29 13.94
C GLU A 130 15.22 6.06 14.66
N ILE A 131 16.12 5.24 15.19
CA ILE A 131 15.78 4.22 16.17
C ILE A 131 15.90 4.85 17.55
N ARG A 132 14.87 4.72 18.40
CA ARG A 132 14.87 5.30 19.75
C ARG A 132 14.59 4.25 20.82
N LYS A 133 15.07 4.50 22.03
CA LYS A 133 14.65 3.80 23.25
C LYS A 133 14.03 4.83 24.18
N GLY A 134 12.70 4.86 24.27
CA GLY A 134 12.00 6.02 24.83
C GLY A 134 12.20 7.25 23.94
N GLN A 135 12.72 8.34 24.49
CA GLN A 135 13.00 9.57 23.73
C GLN A 135 14.42 9.64 23.17
N GLU A 136 15.32 8.74 23.61
CA GLU A 136 16.74 8.82 23.27
C GLU A 136 17.05 8.10 21.95
N PRO A 137 17.76 8.74 21.00
CA PRO A 137 18.28 8.10 19.81
C PRO A 137 19.27 6.98 20.14
N VAL A 138 19.20 5.90 19.37
CA VAL A 138 20.09 4.74 19.47
C VAL A 138 20.86 4.62 18.17
N VAL A 139 22.19 4.64 18.28
CA VAL A 139 23.08 4.42 17.14
C VAL A 139 23.00 2.94 16.71
N MET A 140 22.66 2.72 15.44
CA MET A 140 22.68 1.40 14.83
C MET A 140 24.05 1.15 14.22
N THR A 141 24.58 -0.06 14.42
CA THR A 141 25.83 -0.49 13.76
C THR A 141 25.62 -0.72 12.27
N MET A 142 26.68 -0.67 11.48
CA MET A 142 26.62 -0.97 10.05
C MET A 142 26.07 -2.38 9.78
N ASP A 143 26.44 -3.37 10.59
CA ASP A 143 25.92 -4.74 10.45
C ASP A 143 24.41 -4.81 10.67
N GLN A 144 23.88 -4.04 11.63
CA GLN A 144 22.43 -3.97 11.85
C GLN A 144 21.72 -3.29 10.67
N ILE A 145 22.30 -2.22 10.11
CA ILE A 145 21.74 -1.54 8.92
C ILE A 145 21.71 -2.49 7.72
N LEU A 146 22.81 -3.20 7.46
CA LEU A 146 22.90 -4.20 6.40
C LEU A 146 21.91 -5.35 6.63
N LYS A 147 21.71 -5.77 7.88
CA LYS A 147 20.71 -6.78 8.25
C LYS A 147 19.28 -6.32 7.95
N ILE A 148 18.94 -5.04 8.20
CA ILE A 148 17.63 -4.49 7.84
C ILE A 148 17.44 -4.57 6.32
N ARG A 149 18.42 -4.11 5.53
CA ARG A 149 18.35 -4.16 4.07
C ARG A 149 18.17 -5.58 3.54
N SER A 150 18.98 -6.52 4.04
CA SER A 150 18.90 -7.93 3.66
C SER A 150 17.53 -8.53 3.99
N MET A 151 17.01 -8.24 5.18
CA MET A 151 15.67 -8.71 5.59
C MET A 151 14.55 -8.12 4.73
N MET A 152 14.64 -6.84 4.36
CA MET A 152 13.68 -6.24 3.42
C MET A 152 13.71 -6.95 2.07
N GLN A 153 14.91 -7.21 1.54
CA GLN A 153 15.07 -7.92 0.26
C GLN A 153 14.50 -9.34 0.34
N GLU A 154 14.79 -10.09 1.41
CA GLU A 154 14.26 -11.44 1.61
C GLU A 154 12.72 -11.47 1.61
N MET A 155 12.07 -10.47 2.24
CA MET A 155 10.61 -10.38 2.26
C MET A 155 10.02 -10.02 0.89
N ILE A 156 10.72 -9.19 0.11
CA ILE A 156 10.35 -8.86 -1.27
C ILE A 156 10.47 -10.11 -2.14
N ASP A 157 11.59 -10.84 -2.04
CA ASP A 157 11.85 -12.04 -2.84
C ASP A 157 10.84 -13.17 -2.55
N LYS A 158 10.29 -13.19 -1.34
CA LYS A 158 9.21 -14.12 -0.92
C LYS A 158 7.81 -13.69 -1.36
N ASP A 159 7.66 -12.49 -1.92
CA ASP A 159 6.37 -11.91 -2.34
C ASP A 159 5.29 -11.99 -1.25
N LEU A 160 5.66 -11.62 -0.01
CA LEU A 160 4.77 -11.77 1.14
C LEU A 160 3.59 -10.78 1.05
N PRO A 161 2.33 -11.25 1.20
CA PRO A 161 1.17 -10.37 1.08
C PRO A 161 1.07 -9.42 2.28
N ILE A 162 0.87 -8.14 1.99
CA ILE A 162 0.48 -7.15 2.99
C ILE A 162 -1.03 -7.28 3.22
N ARG A 163 -1.42 -7.67 4.43
CA ARG A 163 -2.83 -7.82 4.81
C ARG A 163 -3.33 -6.62 5.59
N ARG A 164 -4.49 -6.11 5.17
CA ARG A 164 -5.24 -5.08 5.87
C ARG A 164 -6.28 -5.75 6.76
N VAL A 165 -6.12 -5.64 8.08
CA VAL A 165 -6.94 -6.31 9.08
C VAL A 165 -7.84 -5.30 9.79
N ARG A 166 -9.15 -5.45 9.65
CA ARG A 166 -10.15 -4.66 10.39
C ARG A 166 -10.19 -5.11 11.85
N LYS A 167 -10.15 -4.15 12.77
CA LYS A 167 -10.19 -4.37 14.23
C LYS A 167 -10.98 -3.25 14.90
N SER A 168 -11.54 -3.55 16.08
CA SER A 168 -12.10 -2.52 16.96
C SER A 168 -11.01 -1.56 17.41
N MET A 169 -11.39 -0.30 17.66
CA MET A 169 -10.46 0.67 18.24
C MET A 169 -9.92 0.22 19.61
N GLY A 170 -10.68 -0.56 20.36
CA GLY A 170 -10.23 -1.20 21.59
C GLY A 170 -9.03 -2.11 21.36
N SER A 171 -9.16 -3.07 20.44
CA SER A 171 -8.08 -4.01 20.10
C SER A 171 -6.86 -3.32 19.48
N ILE A 172 -7.06 -2.26 18.68
CA ILE A 172 -5.96 -1.45 18.12
C ILE A 172 -5.17 -0.76 19.25
N ARG A 173 -5.86 -0.18 20.24
CA ARG A 173 -5.21 0.44 21.41
C ARG A 173 -4.43 -0.58 22.22
N GLU A 174 -4.98 -1.77 22.46
CA GLU A 174 -4.28 -2.85 23.16
C GLU A 174 -3.02 -3.28 22.41
N TYR A 175 -3.11 -3.43 21.08
CA TYR A 175 -1.96 -3.72 20.24
C TYR A 175 -0.88 -2.64 20.40
N PHE A 176 -1.21 -1.35 20.28
CA PHE A 176 -0.21 -0.28 20.45
C PHE A 176 0.37 -0.21 21.86
N ARG A 177 -0.40 -0.49 22.92
CA ARG A 177 0.12 -0.59 24.29
C ARG A 177 1.13 -1.72 24.43
N SER A 178 0.87 -2.89 23.83
CA SER A 178 1.82 -4.02 23.83
C SER A 178 3.15 -3.70 23.16
N GLN A 179 3.17 -2.68 22.30
CA GLN A 179 4.36 -2.21 21.57
C GLN A 179 4.99 -0.95 22.19
N GLU A 180 4.54 -0.53 23.38
CA GLU A 180 4.95 0.71 24.05
C GLU A 180 4.72 1.98 23.20
N ARG A 181 3.78 1.93 22.25
CA ARG A 181 3.41 3.04 21.35
C ARG A 181 2.29 3.89 21.93
N THR A 182 2.58 4.55 23.05
CA THR A 182 1.62 5.41 23.75
C THR A 182 1.17 6.61 22.93
N ASP A 183 2.03 7.09 22.02
CA ASP A 183 1.72 8.13 21.03
C ASP A 183 0.53 7.74 20.14
N LEU A 184 0.51 6.50 19.62
CA LEU A 184 -0.57 6.00 18.78
C LEU A 184 -1.84 5.71 19.58
N VAL A 185 -1.70 5.27 20.85
CA VAL A 185 -2.85 5.14 21.76
C VAL A 185 -3.49 6.50 21.98
N TYR A 186 -2.71 7.54 22.24
CA TYR A 186 -3.22 8.91 22.39
C TYR A 186 -3.93 9.38 21.11
N LEU A 187 -3.29 9.26 19.95
CA LEU A 187 -3.88 9.66 18.66
C LEU A 187 -5.20 8.93 18.35
N SER A 188 -5.34 7.67 18.76
CA SER A 188 -6.58 6.91 18.52
C SER A 188 -7.82 7.48 19.24
N HIS A 189 -7.66 8.30 20.29
CA HIS A 189 -8.78 8.94 20.98
C HIS A 189 -9.44 10.05 20.15
N PHE A 190 -8.75 10.55 19.12
CA PHE A 190 -9.30 11.55 18.20
C PHE A 190 -10.02 10.92 17.00
N SER A 191 -10.04 9.58 16.90
CA SER A 191 -10.81 8.90 15.88
C SER A 191 -12.27 8.79 16.31
N VAL A 192 -13.18 9.22 15.45
CA VAL A 192 -14.63 9.06 15.64
C VAL A 192 -15.14 7.67 15.25
N ASN A 193 -14.28 6.84 14.62
CA ASN A 193 -14.67 5.53 14.14
C ASN A 193 -14.56 4.48 15.26
N GLU A 194 -15.53 3.57 15.33
CA GLU A 194 -15.49 2.44 16.28
C GLU A 194 -14.45 1.38 15.89
N GLU A 195 -14.07 1.36 14.62
CA GLU A 195 -13.17 0.39 14.01
C GLU A 195 -12.12 1.06 13.13
N GLY A 196 -11.03 0.33 12.89
CA GLY A 196 -9.96 0.77 12.01
C GLY A 196 -9.17 -0.41 11.47
N TYR A 197 -8.04 -0.10 10.86
CA TYR A 197 -7.25 -1.07 10.11
C TYR A 197 -5.82 -1.13 10.61
N LEU A 198 -5.31 -2.34 10.80
CA LEU A 198 -3.89 -2.63 10.99
C LEU A 198 -3.35 -3.31 9.74
N TYR A 199 -2.15 -2.94 9.32
CA TYR A 199 -1.45 -3.61 8.24
C TYR A 199 -0.45 -4.62 8.82
N GLN A 200 -0.43 -5.82 8.26
CA GLN A 200 0.41 -6.92 8.70
C GLN A 200 1.18 -7.50 7.52
N LEU A 201 2.43 -7.91 7.80
CA LEU A 201 3.29 -8.64 6.88
C LEU A 201 3.64 -9.95 7.58
N ASP A 202 3.21 -11.07 7.00
CA ASP A 202 3.45 -12.43 7.52
C ASP A 202 4.89 -12.87 7.30
#